data_AF-A0A352JXK7-F1
#
_entry.id   AF-A0A352JXK7-F1
#
_cell.length_a   1.000
_cell.length_b   1.000
_cell.length_c   1.000
_cell.angle_alpha   90.00
_cell.angle_beta   90.00
_cell.angle_gamma   90.00
#
_symmetry.space_group_name_H-M   'P 1'
#
loop_
_entity.id
_entity.type
_entity.pdbx_description
1 polymer ?
#
loop_
_entity_poly.entity_id
_entity_poly.type
_entity_poly.pdbx_seq_one_letter_code
_entity_poly.pdbx_strand_id
1 'polypeptide(L)'
;RQTLRNRYGFSRTPTKRFSVSAVYSDEQTRYRQADGSIGQQKPGSGASRLDCAGSLGAVTHITAVFAFHATAKAIERLLSSPPQS
;
A
#
# COMPACT_ATOMS: atom_id res chain seq x y z
N ARG A 1 -8.33 0.60 3.65
CA ARG A 1 -9.13 -0.16 4.65
C ARG A 1 -10.59 0.33 4.84
N GLN A 2 -10.93 1.58 4.52
CA GLN A 2 -12.29 2.11 4.74
C GLN A 2 -13.34 1.49 3.79
N THR A 3 -13.00 1.29 2.52
CA THR A 3 -13.87 0.63 1.53
C THR A 3 -14.30 -0.77 1.96
N LEU A 4 -13.37 -1.56 2.52
CA LEU A 4 -13.67 -2.91 3.07
C LEU A 4 -14.76 -2.86 4.14
N ARG A 5 -14.71 -1.88 5.04
CA ARG A 5 -15.73 -1.70 6.09
C ARG A 5 -17.06 -1.19 5.56
N ASN A 6 -17.01 -0.28 4.60
CA ASN A 6 -18.21 0.41 4.12
C ASN A 6 -18.98 -0.41 3.08
N ARG A 7 -18.31 -1.21 2.25
CA ARG A 7 -18.92 -1.91 1.12
C ARG A 7 -18.93 -3.43 1.24
N TYR A 8 -18.04 -4.01 2.04
CA TYR A 8 -17.81 -5.46 2.07
C TYR A 8 -18.00 -6.08 3.47
N GLY A 9 -18.66 -5.36 4.39
CA GLY A 9 -19.06 -5.89 5.69
C GLY A 9 -17.91 -6.18 6.68
N PHE A 10 -16.68 -5.75 6.42
CA PHE A 10 -15.57 -5.97 7.35
C PHE A 10 -15.81 -5.25 8.69
N SER A 11 -15.43 -5.90 9.78
CA SER A 11 -15.62 -5.36 11.14
C SER A 11 -15.02 -3.97 11.30
N ARG A 12 -15.76 -3.10 12.01
CA ARG A 12 -15.31 -1.75 12.38
C ARG A 12 -14.47 -1.75 13.66
N THR A 13 -14.48 -2.85 14.42
CA THR A 13 -13.74 -2.98 15.67
C THR A 13 -12.23 -2.93 15.40
N PRO A 14 -11.48 -1.95 15.96
CA PRO A 14 -10.06 -1.74 15.65
C PRO A 14 -9.17 -2.93 15.98
N THR A 15 -9.55 -3.73 16.98
CA THR A 15 -8.81 -4.90 17.46
C THR A 15 -8.97 -6.13 16.57
N LYS A 16 -10.04 -6.20 15.75
CA LYS A 16 -10.27 -7.31 14.83
C LYS A 16 -9.38 -7.16 13.59
N ARG A 17 -8.49 -8.13 13.39
CA ARG A 17 -7.71 -8.26 12.15
C ARG A 17 -8.61 -8.70 10.99
N PHE A 18 -8.30 -8.22 9.79
CA PHE A 18 -9.06 -8.52 8.57
C PHE A 18 -8.67 -9.86 7.94
N SER A 19 -7.66 -10.56 8.46
CA SER A 19 -7.07 -11.76 7.88
C SER A 19 -6.64 -11.62 6.41
N VAL A 20 -6.51 -10.39 5.92
CA VAL A 20 -5.93 -10.05 4.61
C VAL A 20 -4.51 -9.58 4.85
N SER A 21 -3.55 -10.28 4.28
CA SER A 21 -2.15 -9.90 4.38
C SER A 21 -1.81 -8.85 3.34
N ALA A 22 -0.98 -7.88 3.74
CA ALA A 22 -0.55 -6.79 2.89
C ALA A 22 0.93 -6.52 3.13
N VAL A 23 1.67 -6.30 2.05
CA VAL A 23 3.04 -5.79 2.12
C VAL A 23 2.97 -4.27 2.14
N TYR A 24 3.62 -3.66 3.13
CA TYR A 24 3.67 -2.22 3.30
C TYR A 24 5.04 -1.80 3.85
N SER A 25 5.33 -0.50 3.79
CA SER A 25 6.51 0.09 4.42
C SER A 25 6.06 1.07 5.52
N ASP A 26 6.80 1.12 6.62
CA ASP A 26 6.65 2.12 7.67
C ASP A 26 7.26 3.47 7.29
N GLU A 27 7.94 3.57 6.14
CA GLU A 27 8.45 4.84 5.63
C GLU A 27 7.31 5.83 5.37
N GLN A 28 7.44 7.03 5.92
CA GLN A 28 6.48 8.11 5.70
C GLN A 28 6.51 8.58 4.23
N THR A 29 5.32 8.83 3.68
CA THR A 29 5.14 9.20 2.28
C THR A 29 5.72 10.57 1.94
N ARG A 30 6.70 10.58 1.03
CA ARG A 30 7.33 11.78 0.53
C ARG A 30 6.52 12.43 -0.59
N TYR A 31 6.30 13.74 -0.48
CA TYR A 31 5.58 14.59 -1.42
C TYR A 31 6.50 15.67 -1.98
N ARG A 32 6.32 15.97 -3.27
CA ARG A 32 6.89 17.16 -3.88
C ARG A 32 6.17 18.40 -3.37
N GLN A 33 6.93 19.38 -2.92
CA GLN A 33 6.43 20.64 -2.40
C GLN A 33 6.39 21.71 -3.51
N ALA A 34 5.66 22.80 -3.27
CA ALA A 34 5.51 23.89 -4.25
C ALA A 34 6.83 24.60 -4.57
N ASP A 35 7.78 24.62 -3.63
CA ASP A 35 9.13 25.15 -3.78
C ASP A 35 10.09 24.19 -4.51
N GLY A 36 9.61 23.01 -4.93
CA GLY A 36 10.40 21.98 -5.60
C GLY A 36 11.15 21.04 -4.66
N SER A 37 11.11 21.26 -3.34
CA SER A 37 11.69 20.36 -2.34
C SER A 37 10.84 19.09 -2.16
N ILE A 38 11.37 18.14 -1.40
CA ILE A 38 10.66 16.93 -0.99
C ILE A 38 10.39 16.99 0.51
N GLY A 39 9.13 16.83 0.91
CA GLY A 39 8.70 16.86 2.30
C GLY A 39 7.66 15.79 2.61
N GLN A 40 7.32 15.63 3.89
CA GLN A 40 6.36 14.62 4.34
C GLN A 40 4.92 15.15 4.45
N GLN A 41 4.76 16.47 4.44
CA GLN A 41 3.46 17.11 4.48
C GLN A 41 2.80 17.00 3.11
N LYS A 42 1.57 16.47 3.10
CA LYS A 42 0.76 16.45 1.89
C LYS A 42 0.48 17.91 1.46
N PRO A 43 0.82 18.30 0.22
CA PRO A 43 0.49 19.62 -0.28
C PRO A 43 -1.04 19.81 -0.36
N GLY A 44 -1.49 21.07 -0.36
CA GLY A 44 -2.90 21.45 -0.42
C GLY A 44 -3.64 20.98 -1.70
N SER A 45 -4.78 21.61 -2.02
CA SER A 45 -5.62 21.22 -3.17
C SER A 45 -4.81 21.07 -4.47
N GLY A 46 -4.71 19.83 -4.99
CA GLY A 46 -3.91 19.50 -6.17
C GLY A 46 -3.49 18.03 -6.24
N ALA A 47 -3.43 17.33 -5.10
CA ALA A 47 -2.96 15.94 -4.97
C ALA A 47 -3.88 14.84 -5.58
N SER A 48 -4.81 15.19 -6.46
CA SER A 48 -5.75 14.25 -7.12
C SER A 48 -5.65 14.27 -8.65
N ARG A 49 -4.66 14.95 -9.23
CA ARG A 49 -4.39 14.83 -10.67
C ARG A 49 -3.37 13.72 -10.91
N LEU A 50 -3.62 12.91 -11.94
CA LEU A 50 -2.68 11.91 -12.47
C LEU A 50 -1.57 12.59 -13.30
N ASP A 51 -1.16 13.80 -12.92
CA ASP A 51 0.00 14.45 -13.51
C ASP A 51 1.25 14.11 -12.68
N CYS A 52 2.41 14.03 -13.33
CA CYS A 52 3.69 13.77 -12.66
C CYS A 52 4.08 14.88 -11.67
N ALA A 53 3.33 15.99 -11.65
CA ALA A 53 3.57 17.15 -10.79
C ALA A 53 2.84 17.04 -9.43
N GLY A 54 1.66 16.42 -9.39
CA GLY A 54 0.79 16.33 -8.21
C GLY A 54 0.60 14.91 -7.67
N SER A 55 0.99 13.86 -8.41
CA SER A 55 0.92 12.48 -7.94
C SER A 55 2.14 12.06 -7.12
N LEU A 56 2.00 10.97 -6.35
CA LEU A 56 3.15 10.31 -5.74
C LEU A 56 4.06 9.75 -6.84
N GLY A 57 5.37 9.95 -6.68
CA GLY A 57 6.38 9.29 -7.50
C GLY A 57 6.52 7.81 -7.15
N ALA A 58 7.09 7.04 -8.07
CA ALA A 58 7.44 5.64 -7.86
C ALA A 58 8.81 5.34 -8.49
N VAL A 59 9.54 4.39 -7.91
CA VAL A 59 10.82 3.90 -8.42
C VAL A 59 10.80 2.38 -8.50
N THR A 60 11.31 1.84 -9.62
CA THR A 60 11.19 0.41 -9.96
C THR A 60 11.69 -0.51 -8.86
N HIS A 61 12.85 -0.20 -8.28
CA HIS A 61 13.49 -1.04 -7.27
C HIS A 61 12.62 -1.19 -6.00
N ILE A 62 11.89 -0.15 -5.60
CA ILE A 62 10.99 -0.22 -4.44
C ILE A 62 9.74 -1.02 -4.79
N THR A 63 9.08 -0.72 -5.92
CA THR A 63 7.88 -1.44 -6.33
C THR A 63 8.16 -2.92 -6.61
N ALA A 64 9.33 -3.25 -7.17
CA ALA A 64 9.76 -4.61 -7.42
C ALA A 64 9.96 -5.39 -6.12
N VAL A 65 10.62 -4.81 -5.10
CA VAL A 65 10.81 -5.46 -3.80
C VAL A 65 9.48 -5.76 -3.12
N PHE A 66 8.50 -4.85 -3.18
CA PHE A 66 7.16 -5.11 -2.65
C PHE A 66 6.49 -6.31 -3.34
N ALA A 67 6.58 -6.38 -4.67
CA ALA A 67 6.05 -7.49 -5.44
C ALA A 67 6.76 -8.82 -5.10
N PHE A 68 8.10 -8.82 -5.07
CA PHE A 68 8.88 -10.01 -4.72
C PHE A 68 8.57 -10.50 -3.31
N HIS A 69 8.41 -9.61 -2.34
CA HIS A 69 8.03 -9.99 -0.97
C HIS A 69 6.62 -10.59 -0.92
N ALA A 70 5.66 -9.99 -1.64
CA ALA A 70 4.30 -10.52 -1.72
C ALA A 70 4.28 -11.92 -2.35
N THR A 71 5.02 -12.12 -3.45
CA THR A 71 5.14 -13.42 -4.14
C THR A 71 5.80 -14.46 -3.24
N ALA A 72 6.88 -14.13 -2.56
CA ALA A 72 7.53 -15.06 -1.61
C ALA A 72 6.54 -15.54 -0.54
N LYS A 73 5.76 -14.62 0.06
CA LYS A 73 4.72 -14.97 1.04
C LYS A 73 3.56 -15.77 0.47
N ALA A 74 3.19 -15.54 -0.79
CA ALA A 74 2.18 -16.35 -1.46
C ALA A 74 2.67 -17.78 -1.66
N ILE A 75 3.91 -17.95 -2.14
CA ILE A 75 4.53 -19.27 -2.33
C ILE A 75 4.64 -20.02 -0.99
N GLU A 76 5.14 -19.36 0.07
CA GLU A 76 5.21 -19.97 1.41
C GLU A 76 3.86 -20.52 1.86
N ARG A 77 2.75 -19.80 1.61
CA ARG A 77 1.39 -20.24 1.99
C ARG A 77 0.89 -21.41 1.17
N LEU A 78 1.16 -21.39 -0.13
CA LEU A 78 0.79 -22.48 -1.03
C LEU A 78 1.49 -23.77 -0.64
N LEU A 79 2.78 -23.69 -0.29
CA LEU A 79 3.58 -24.84 0.16
C LEU A 79 3.21 -25.31 1.57
N SER A 80 2.74 -24.40 2.43
CA SER A 80 2.30 -24.74 3.80
C SER A 80 0.87 -25.29 3.85
N SER A 81 0.09 -25.14 2.78
CA SER A 81 -1.23 -25.75 2.66
C SER A 81 -1.08 -27.18 2.12
N PRO A 82 -1.73 -28.20 2.70
CA PRO A 82 -1.69 -29.54 2.13
C PRO A 82 -2.19 -29.50 0.68
N PRO A 83 -1.62 -30.29 -0.25
CA PRO A 83 -2.08 -30.33 -1.63
C PRO A 83 -3.58 -30.64 -1.62
N GLN A 84 -4.38 -29.70 -2.16
CA GLN A 84 -5.80 -29.96 -2.37
C GLN A 84 -5.90 -30.96 -3.52
N SER A 85 -6.19 -32.21 -3.15
CA SER A 85 -6.45 -33.35 -4.02
C SER A 85 -7.70 -33.17 -4.86
#